data_AF-A0A937XL53-F1
#
_entry.id   AF-A0A937XL53-F1
#
_cell.length_a   1.000
_cell.length_b   1.000
_cell.length_c   1.000
_cell.angle_alpha   90.00
_cell.angle_beta   90.00
_cell.angle_gamma   90.00
#
_symmetry.space_group_name_H-M   'P 1'
#
loop_
_entity.id
_entity.type
_entity.pdbx_description
1 polymer ?
#
loop_
_entity_poly.entity_id
_entity_poly.type
_entity_poly.pdbx_seq_one_letter_code
_entity_poly.pdbx_strand_id
1 'polypeptide(L)'
;MDEDTIGQEPDPVVDDGSIDLSLDNELIGDENSNTIAAGPGNDTVEGLGGNDTIDGESGNDEIWGGAGNDDLSGGLDNDLIFGELGN
;
A
#
# COMPACT_ATOMS: atom_id res chain seq x y z
N MET A 1 23.02 11.99 26.97
CA MET A 1 22.63 10.59 27.16
C MET A 1 21.10 10.56 27.05
N ASP A 2 20.54 11.07 25.95
CA ASP A 2 20.60 10.61 24.55
C ASP A 2 19.53 9.53 24.33
N GLU A 3 18.42 10.02 23.78
CA GLU A 3 17.44 9.35 22.93
C GLU A 3 16.74 8.10 23.48
N ASP A 4 15.76 8.32 24.35
CA ASP A 4 14.65 7.37 24.61
C ASP A 4 13.65 7.41 23.43
N THR A 5 14.15 7.36 22.19
CA THR A 5 13.30 7.19 21.00
C THR A 5 13.11 5.69 20.81
N ILE A 6 12.21 5.17 21.66
CA ILE A 6 11.31 4.08 21.31
C ILE A 6 11.06 4.09 19.80
N GLY A 7 11.35 2.98 19.14
CA GLY A 7 11.09 2.79 17.72
C GLY A 7 9.70 3.35 17.43
N GLN A 8 9.64 4.32 16.53
CA GLN A 8 8.40 4.69 15.89
C GLN A 8 8.03 3.49 15.02
N GLU A 9 7.43 2.49 15.66
CA GLU A 9 6.44 1.63 15.02
C GLU A 9 5.54 2.60 14.23
N PRO A 10 5.34 2.42 12.92
CA PRO A 10 4.50 3.32 12.15
C PRO A 10 3.16 3.46 12.86
N ASP A 11 2.84 4.68 13.28
CA ASP A 11 1.59 4.99 13.98
C ASP A 11 0.44 4.47 13.11
N PRO A 12 -0.45 3.61 13.63
CA PRO A 12 -1.64 3.23 12.89
C PRO A 12 -2.45 4.50 12.65
N VAL A 13 -2.61 4.83 11.37
CA VAL A 13 -3.34 5.96 10.80
C VAL A 13 -4.42 6.48 11.76
N VAL A 14 -4.22 7.72 12.19
CA VAL A 14 -5.11 8.42 13.13
C VAL A 14 -6.42 8.72 12.39
N ASP A 15 -7.46 7.92 12.61
CA ASP A 15 -8.84 8.27 12.26
C ASP A 15 -9.30 9.40 13.20
N ASP A 16 -8.98 10.64 12.81
CA ASP A 16 -9.42 11.86 13.48
C ASP A 16 -10.75 12.39 12.95
N GLY A 17 -11.60 11.55 12.33
CA GLY A 17 -12.96 11.98 11.96
C GLY A 17 -13.02 13.12 10.95
N SER A 18 -11.91 13.38 10.23
CA SER A 18 -11.96 13.93 8.90
C SER A 18 -12.60 12.88 8.00
N ILE A 19 -13.92 12.97 7.78
CA ILE A 19 -14.58 12.18 6.74
C ILE A 19 -14.11 12.78 5.41
N ASP A 20 -12.88 12.45 5.02
CA ASP A 20 -12.53 12.45 3.63
C ASP A 20 -13.43 11.41 2.97
N LEU A 21 -14.27 11.86 2.04
CA LEU A 21 -15.07 10.96 1.23
C LEU A 21 -14.23 10.38 0.08
N SER A 22 -12.97 10.81 -0.05
CA SER A 22 -11.96 10.05 -0.75
C SER A 22 -11.46 9.01 0.24
N LEU A 23 -11.78 7.75 -0.03
CA LEU A 23 -11.38 6.61 0.77
C LEU A 23 -9.90 6.29 0.47
N ASP A 24 -9.09 7.34 0.24
CA ASP A 24 -7.71 7.30 -0.23
C ASP A 24 -6.83 6.80 0.92
N ASN A 25 -6.29 5.59 0.75
CA ASN A 25 -5.54 4.84 1.75
C ASN A 25 -4.05 4.83 1.42
N GLU A 26 -3.22 4.81 2.46
CA GLU A 26 -1.79 4.51 2.35
C GLU A 26 -1.55 3.15 3.02
N LEU A 27 -1.20 2.14 2.22
CA LEU A 27 -1.04 0.76 2.65
C LEU A 27 0.39 0.28 2.37
N ILE A 28 1.02 -0.30 3.38
CA ILE A 28 2.39 -0.81 3.28
C ILE A 28 2.41 -2.26 3.77
N GLY A 29 2.96 -3.13 2.95
CA GLY A 29 3.20 -4.55 3.19
C GLY A 29 4.42 -4.82 4.09
N ASP A 30 4.98 -6.02 3.97
CA ASP A 30 6.20 -6.43 4.64
C ASP A 30 7.10 -7.26 3.69
N GLU A 31 8.12 -7.95 4.22
CA GLU A 31 9.03 -8.77 3.41
C GLU A 31 8.47 -10.19 3.13
N ASN A 32 7.19 -10.43 3.40
CA ASN A 32 6.49 -11.69 3.15
C ASN A 32 5.36 -11.48 2.15
N SER A 33 4.85 -12.58 1.57
CA SER A 33 3.64 -12.53 0.75
C SER A 33 2.46 -11.90 1.47
N ASN A 34 1.95 -10.81 0.91
CA ASN A 34 0.79 -10.08 1.38
C ASN A 34 -0.42 -10.24 0.45
N THR A 35 -1.60 -9.99 0.99
CA THR A 35 -2.84 -9.86 0.22
C THR A 35 -3.48 -8.55 0.63
N ILE A 36 -3.44 -7.58 -0.27
CA ILE A 36 -3.84 -6.19 -0.02
C ILE A 36 -5.00 -5.86 -0.97
N ALA A 37 -6.08 -5.33 -0.40
CA ALA A 37 -7.15 -4.69 -1.15
C ALA A 37 -7.22 -3.24 -0.67
N ALA A 38 -6.96 -2.31 -1.58
CA ALA A 38 -6.85 -0.89 -1.28
C ALA A 38 -8.23 -0.27 -0.98
N GLY A 39 -9.24 -0.71 -1.74
CA GLY A 39 -10.61 -0.29 -1.60
C GLY A 39 -10.96 0.80 -2.62
N PRO A 40 -12.17 1.37 -2.56
CA PRO A 40 -12.43 2.57 -3.34
C PRO A 40 -11.53 3.72 -2.84
N GLY A 41 -11.09 4.62 -3.71
CA GLY A 41 -10.17 5.70 -3.34
C GLY A 41 -9.07 5.86 -4.38
N ASN A 42 -8.32 6.97 -4.35
CA ASN A 42 -7.02 7.06 -5.00
C ASN A 42 -5.98 6.60 -3.96
N ASP A 43 -5.68 5.32 -3.96
CA ASP A 43 -4.88 4.68 -2.93
C ASP A 43 -3.40 4.65 -3.30
N THR A 44 -2.55 4.50 -2.29
CA THR A 44 -1.10 4.36 -2.39
C THR A 44 -0.72 3.05 -1.69
N VAL A 45 -0.19 2.08 -2.44
CA VAL A 45 0.10 0.73 -1.92
C VAL A 45 1.54 0.32 -2.21
N GLU A 46 2.29 -0.11 -1.19
CA GLU A 46 3.66 -0.64 -1.34
C GLU A 46 3.77 -2.06 -0.76
N GLY A 47 4.05 -3.05 -1.61
CA GLY A 47 4.20 -4.47 -1.25
C GLY A 47 5.52 -4.82 -0.57
N LEU A 48 6.57 -4.01 -0.77
CA LEU A 48 7.94 -4.23 -0.30
C LEU A 48 8.61 -5.50 -0.85
N GLY A 49 8.39 -6.67 -0.27
CA GLY A 49 9.06 -7.89 -0.70
C GLY A 49 8.25 -9.15 -0.43
N GLY A 50 8.42 -10.17 -1.24
CA GLY A 50 7.58 -11.36 -1.16
C GLY A 50 6.91 -11.62 -2.51
N ASN A 51 5.90 -12.48 -2.52
CA ASN A 51 5.03 -12.62 -3.69
C ASN A 51 3.67 -12.09 -3.29
N ASP A 52 3.37 -10.86 -3.69
CA ASP A 52 2.21 -10.14 -3.21
C ASP A 52 1.02 -10.27 -4.14
N THR A 53 -0.18 -10.13 -3.57
CA THR A 53 -1.41 -9.95 -4.33
C THR A 53 -2.03 -8.63 -3.92
N ILE A 54 -2.04 -7.66 -4.82
CA ILE A 54 -2.48 -6.30 -4.54
C ILE A 54 -3.60 -5.93 -5.52
N ASP A 55 -4.73 -5.45 -5.00
CA ASP A 55 -5.86 -4.93 -5.79
C ASP A 55 -6.21 -3.51 -5.36
N GLY A 56 -6.10 -2.55 -6.28
CA GLY A 56 -6.48 -1.14 -6.10
C GLY A 56 -7.99 -0.90 -6.05
N GLU A 57 -8.80 -1.84 -6.53
CA GLU A 57 -10.25 -1.71 -6.66
C GLU A 57 -10.74 -0.51 -7.52
N SER A 58 -11.03 0.68 -6.97
CA SER A 58 -11.59 1.76 -7.78
C SER A 58 -11.09 3.14 -7.39
N GLY A 59 -10.54 3.84 -8.36
CA GLY A 59 -10.00 5.19 -8.25
C GLY A 59 -8.64 5.22 -8.94
N ASN A 60 -7.86 6.31 -8.80
CA ASN A 60 -6.57 6.38 -9.49
C ASN A 60 -5.47 5.99 -8.51
N ASP A 61 -5.10 4.72 -8.52
CA ASP A 61 -4.21 4.16 -7.50
C ASP A 61 -2.73 4.23 -7.91
N GLU A 62 -1.84 4.28 -6.93
CA GLU A 62 -0.40 4.13 -7.09
C GLU A 62 0.06 2.87 -6.34
N ILE A 63 0.49 1.84 -7.08
CA ILE A 63 0.82 0.51 -6.54
C ILE A 63 2.27 0.17 -6.87
N TRP A 64 3.08 -0.10 -5.84
CA TRP A 64 4.42 -0.68 -5.96
C TRP A 64 4.40 -2.13 -5.45
N GLY A 65 4.71 -3.09 -6.31
CA GLY A 65 4.80 -4.51 -5.93
C GLY A 65 6.02 -4.80 -5.07
N GLY A 66 7.15 -4.15 -5.38
CA GLY A 66 8.40 -4.42 -4.67
C GLY A 66 9.14 -5.64 -5.21
N ALA A 67 9.79 -6.40 -4.35
CA ALA A 67 10.67 -7.50 -4.74
C ALA A 67 9.96 -8.85 -4.70
N GLY A 68 9.74 -9.46 -5.86
CA GLY A 68 9.37 -10.86 -6.01
C GLY A 68 8.40 -11.08 -7.17
N ASN A 69 7.56 -12.11 -7.08
CA ASN A 69 6.59 -12.42 -8.12
C ASN A 69 5.20 -11.98 -7.69
N ASP A 70 4.85 -10.74 -8.04
CA ASP A 70 3.63 -10.08 -7.58
C ASP A 70 2.51 -10.15 -8.60
N ASP A 71 1.29 -10.35 -8.11
CA ASP A 71 0.04 -10.24 -8.84
C ASP A 71 -0.61 -8.89 -8.49
N LEU A 72 -0.40 -7.88 -9.36
CA LEU A 72 -0.86 -6.52 -9.15
C LEU A 72 -2.05 -6.18 -10.08
N SER A 73 -3.12 -5.66 -9.49
CA SER A 73 -4.31 -5.13 -10.17
C SER A 73 -4.54 -3.70 -9.70
N GLY A 74 -4.66 -2.75 -10.63
CA GLY A 74 -5.09 -1.39 -10.32
C GLY A 74 -6.60 -1.24 -10.23
N GLY A 75 -7.36 -2.23 -10.71
CA GLY A 75 -8.82 -2.15 -10.69
C GLY A 75 -9.39 -1.23 -11.77
N LEU A 76 -10.27 -0.31 -11.36
CA LEU A 76 -11.00 0.63 -12.22
C LEU A 76 -10.35 2.02 -12.17
N ASP A 77 -10.44 2.74 -13.30
CA ASP A 77 -9.88 4.07 -13.53
C ASP A 77 -8.40 4.05 -13.96
N ASN A 78 -7.61 5.10 -13.66
CA ASN A 78 -6.26 5.23 -14.22
C ASN A 78 -5.19 5.03 -13.15
N ASP A 79 -4.58 3.85 -13.17
CA ASP A 79 -3.65 3.43 -12.14
C ASP A 79 -2.20 3.54 -12.61
N LEU A 80 -1.32 3.72 -11.63
CA LEU A 80 0.12 3.67 -11.80
C LEU A 80 0.66 2.46 -11.05
N ILE A 81 1.04 1.43 -11.81
CA ILE A 81 1.52 0.17 -11.24
C ILE A 81 3.01 -0.02 -11.57
N PHE A 82 3.81 -0.14 -10.52
CA PHE A 82 5.22 -0.48 -10.57
C PHE A 82 5.42 -1.89 -10.00
N GLY A 83 5.59 -2.88 -10.88
CA GLY A 83 5.90 -4.25 -10.45
C GLY A 83 7.30 -4.43 -9.85
N GLU A 84 8.16 -3.41 -9.93
CA GLU A 84 9.57 -3.44 -9.49
C GLU A 84 10.30 -4.74 -9.94
N LEU A 85 11.40 -5.13 -9.29
CA LEU A 85 12.30 -6.18 -9.79
C LEU A 85 11.75 -7.61 -9.56
N GLY A 86 11.00 -8.13 -10.53
CA GLY A 86 10.70 -9.57 -10.62
C GLY A 86 11.89 -10.37 -11.19
N ASN A 87 12.33 -11.42 -10.48
CA ASN A 87 13.33 -12.40 -10.95
C ASN A 87 12.71 -13.74 -11.34
#